data_AF-A0A6P5SKT5-F1
#
_entry.id   AF-A0A6P5SKT5-F1
#
_cell.length_a   1.000
_cell.length_b   1.000
_cell.length_c   1.000
_cell.angle_alpha   90.00
_cell.angle_beta   90.00
_cell.angle_gamma   90.00
#
_symmetry.space_group_name_H-M   'P 1'
#
loop_
_entity.id
_entity.type
_entity.pdbx_description
1 polymer ?
#
loop_
_entity_poly.entity_id
_entity_poly.type
_entity_poly.pdbx_seq_one_letter_code
_entity_poly.pdbx_strand_id
1 'polypeptide(L)'
;MATPREHIEEIRKTKFSIGADGLNPLTEDLHQAINTLSAELYAKDVHFLMELIQNAEDNEYAEGVDPSLEFVITSRDVTATGAPATLLVFNNEKGFSPENIESICGIGRSTKKGNRNRGYIGEKGIGFKSVFLITAHPYLAC
;
A
#
# COMPACT_ATOMS: atom_id res chain seq x y z
N MET A 1 20.07 7.04 12.90
CA MET A 1 18.80 6.49 12.36
C MET A 1 19.04 6.18 10.90
N ALA A 2 18.56 5.03 10.41
CA ALA A 2 18.62 4.72 8.98
C ALA A 2 17.75 5.70 8.19
N THR A 3 18.21 6.09 7.01
CA THR A 3 17.42 6.90 6.07
C THR A 3 16.25 6.07 5.51
N PRO A 4 15.17 6.70 5.00
CA PRO A 4 14.07 5.96 4.36
C PRO A 4 14.55 5.04 3.24
N ARG A 5 15.57 5.46 2.48
CA ARG A 5 16.15 4.65 1.41
C ARG A 5 16.86 3.40 1.94
N GLU A 6 17.64 3.54 3.02
CA GLU A 6 18.32 2.41 3.64
C GLU A 6 17.31 1.40 4.20
N HIS A 7 16.22 1.87 4.82
CA HIS A 7 15.14 1.00 5.32
C HIS A 7 14.48 0.20 4.19
N ILE A 8 14.19 0.85 3.06
CA ILE A 8 13.63 0.17 1.88
C ILE A 8 14.58 -0.88 1.32
N GLU A 9 15.88 -0.57 1.21
CA GLU A 9 16.87 -1.54 0.73
C GLU A 9 17.03 -2.73 1.69
N GLU A 10 16.94 -2.50 3.00
CA GLU A 10 16.93 -3.57 3.99
C GLU A 10 15.72 -4.50 3.81
N ILE A 11 14.52 -3.97 3.64
CA ILE A 11 13.31 -4.75 3.37
C ILE A 11 13.46 -5.56 2.06
N ARG A 12 13.94 -4.92 0.99
CA ARG A 12 14.15 -5.57 -0.31
C ARG A 12 15.07 -6.78 -0.19
N LYS A 13 16.20 -6.61 0.50
CA LYS A 13 17.20 -7.67 0.67
C LYS A 13 16.76 -8.76 1.63
N THR A 14 16.23 -8.42 2.80
CA THR A 14 15.99 -9.39 3.89
C THR A 14 14.65 -10.11 3.75
N LYS A 15 13.58 -9.39 3.38
CA LYS A 15 12.22 -9.94 3.34
C LYS A 15 11.89 -10.59 2.01
N PHE A 16 12.41 -10.02 0.92
CA PHE A 16 12.08 -10.43 -0.44
C PHE A 16 13.25 -11.02 -1.22
N SER A 17 14.47 -11.02 -0.65
CA SER A 17 15.69 -11.49 -1.31
C SER A 17 15.98 -10.81 -2.65
N ILE A 18 15.50 -9.57 -2.84
CA ILE A 18 15.71 -8.81 -4.06
C ILE A 18 17.17 -8.36 -4.10
N GLY A 19 17.88 -8.70 -5.18
CA GLY A 19 19.31 -8.41 -5.35
C GLY A 19 20.25 -9.41 -4.67
N ALA A 20 19.73 -10.51 -4.11
CA ALA A 20 20.54 -11.64 -3.67
C ALA A 20 20.73 -12.67 -4.80
N ASP A 21 21.80 -13.46 -4.74
CA ASP A 21 22.03 -14.56 -5.67
C ASP A 21 21.07 -15.72 -5.37
N GLY A 22 20.00 -15.82 -6.15
CA GLY A 22 19.00 -16.89 -6.08
C GLY A 22 17.56 -16.36 -6.00
N LEU A 23 16.63 -17.06 -6.67
CA LEU A 23 15.20 -16.78 -6.57
C LEU A 23 14.69 -17.23 -5.19
N ASN A 24 13.89 -16.40 -4.52
CA ASN A 24 13.16 -16.83 -3.34
C ASN A 24 11.99 -17.72 -3.82
N PRO A 25 11.99 -19.03 -3.51
CA PRO A 25 10.96 -19.96 -3.99
C PRO A 25 9.57 -19.62 -3.44
N LEU A 26 9.47 -18.86 -2.34
CA LEU A 26 8.20 -18.43 -1.76
C LEU A 26 7.57 -17.22 -2.48
N THR A 27 8.32 -16.54 -3.36
CA THR A 27 7.81 -15.34 -4.04
C THR A 27 6.64 -15.68 -4.98
N GLU A 28 6.71 -16.82 -5.68
CA GLU A 28 5.62 -17.26 -6.55
C GLU A 28 4.37 -17.62 -5.74
N ASP A 29 4.53 -18.37 -4.65
CA ASP A 29 3.43 -18.70 -3.73
C ASP A 29 2.80 -17.44 -3.12
N LEU A 30 3.62 -16.44 -2.77
CA LEU A 30 3.15 -15.14 -2.27
C LEU A 30 2.36 -14.37 -3.33
N HIS A 31 2.86 -14.32 -4.57
CA HIS A 31 2.13 -13.70 -5.67
C HIS A 31 0.80 -14.41 -5.94
N GLN A 32 0.78 -15.74 -5.92
CA GLN A 32 -0.44 -16.51 -6.14
C GLN A 32 -1.44 -16.29 -5.00
N ALA A 33 -0.98 -16.28 -3.74
CA ALA A 33 -1.82 -16.01 -2.59
C ALA A 33 -2.45 -14.60 -2.64
N ILE A 34 -1.68 -13.58 -3.08
CA ILE A 34 -2.19 -12.23 -3.28
C ILE A 34 -3.24 -12.23 -4.39
N ASN A 35 -2.99 -12.85 -5.53
CA ASN A 35 -3.93 -12.90 -6.65
C ASN A 35 -5.24 -13.60 -6.27
N THR A 36 -5.17 -14.74 -5.60
CA THR A 36 -6.37 -15.47 -5.14
C THR A 36 -7.15 -14.65 -4.12
N LEU A 37 -6.48 -14.06 -3.13
CA LEU A 37 -7.14 -13.24 -2.12
C LEU A 37 -7.75 -11.96 -2.73
N SER A 38 -7.06 -11.37 -3.72
CA SER A 38 -7.54 -10.24 -4.50
C SER A 38 -8.63 -10.60 -5.51
N ALA A 39 -8.84 -11.86 -5.86
CA ALA A 39 -9.99 -12.28 -6.65
C ALA A 39 -11.21 -12.57 -5.76
N GLU A 40 -11.00 -13.23 -4.61
CA GLU A 40 -12.08 -13.67 -3.72
C GLU A 40 -12.69 -12.53 -2.89
N LEU A 41 -11.90 -11.51 -2.53
CA LEU A 41 -12.40 -10.37 -1.75
C LEU A 41 -13.12 -9.31 -2.58
N TYR A 42 -13.00 -9.36 -3.90
CA TYR A 42 -13.33 -8.24 -4.78
C TYR A 42 -14.35 -8.64 -5.84
N ALA A 43 -15.59 -8.80 -5.40
CA ALA A 43 -16.73 -8.96 -6.30
C ALA A 43 -17.21 -7.63 -6.93
N LYS A 44 -16.61 -6.47 -6.58
CA LYS A 44 -16.92 -5.15 -7.17
C LYS A 44 -15.69 -4.23 -7.26
N ASP A 45 -15.42 -3.74 -8.47
CA ASP A 45 -14.27 -2.91 -8.85
C ASP A 45 -14.10 -1.59 -8.06
N VAL A 46 -15.14 -1.15 -7.34
CA VAL A 46 -15.12 0.11 -6.57
C VAL A 46 -14.56 -0.02 -5.15
N HIS A 47 -14.29 -1.24 -4.68
CA HIS A 47 -13.83 -1.47 -3.30
C HIS A 47 -12.47 -0.84 -2.99
N PHE A 48 -11.56 -0.75 -3.97
CA PHE A 48 -10.24 -0.14 -3.72
C PHE A 48 -10.35 1.34 -3.32
N LEU A 49 -11.35 2.08 -3.83
CA LEU A 49 -11.57 3.47 -3.44
C LEU A 49 -11.94 3.58 -1.96
N MET A 50 -12.82 2.70 -1.49
CA MET A 50 -13.23 2.68 -0.09
C MET A 50 -12.07 2.34 0.84
N GLU A 51 -11.18 1.42 0.44
CA GLU A 51 -9.97 1.08 1.19
C GLU A 51 -9.00 2.28 1.28
N LEU A 52 -8.83 3.04 0.19
CA LEU A 52 -8.01 4.25 0.19
C LEU A 52 -8.61 5.36 1.06
N ILE A 53 -9.93 5.54 1.04
CA ILE A 53 -10.64 6.48 1.91
C ILE A 53 -10.46 6.09 3.38
N GLN A 54 -10.62 4.81 3.71
CA GLN A 54 -10.40 4.31 5.07
C GLN A 54 -8.95 4.50 5.53
N ASN A 55 -7.97 4.31 4.64
CA ASN A 55 -6.58 4.61 4.98
C ASN A 55 -6.40 6.09 5.31
N ALA A 56 -6.99 7.00 4.53
CA ALA A 56 -6.94 8.43 4.81
C ALA A 56 -7.64 8.79 6.14
N GLU A 57 -8.76 8.16 6.47
CA GLU A 57 -9.43 8.37 7.77
C GLU A 57 -8.55 7.91 8.94
N ASP A 58 -7.80 6.83 8.73
CA ASP A 58 -6.93 6.21 9.73
C ASP A 58 -5.52 6.85 9.84
N ASN A 59 -5.20 7.81 8.98
CA ASN A 59 -3.88 8.45 8.93
C ASN A 59 -3.65 9.45 10.08
N GLU A 60 -2.39 9.81 10.29
CA GLU A 60 -2.01 10.84 11.25
C GLU A 60 -1.77 12.19 10.58
N TYR A 61 -2.47 13.21 11.05
CA TYR A 61 -2.38 14.58 10.54
C TYR A 61 -1.70 15.51 11.56
N ALA A 62 -1.11 16.60 11.05
CA ALA A 62 -0.54 17.64 11.89
C ALA A 62 -1.64 18.38 12.67
N GLU A 63 -1.30 18.92 13.83
CA GLU A 63 -2.24 19.67 14.65
C GLU A 63 -2.73 20.92 13.90
N GLY A 64 -4.04 21.14 13.88
CA GLY A 64 -4.66 22.28 13.19
C GLY A 64 -4.71 22.16 11.66
N VAL A 65 -4.37 21.00 11.09
CA VAL A 65 -4.55 20.72 9.65
C VAL A 65 -5.82 19.91 9.44
N ASP A 66 -6.67 20.37 8.52
CA ASP A 66 -7.84 19.60 8.10
C ASP A 66 -7.42 18.46 7.16
N PRO A 67 -7.79 17.20 7.46
CA PRO A 67 -7.54 16.08 6.57
C PRO A 67 -8.16 16.28 5.18
N SER A 68 -7.41 15.93 4.14
CA SER A 68 -7.86 16.01 2.75
C SER A 68 -7.40 14.78 1.96
N LEU A 69 -8.26 14.34 1.04
CA LEU A 69 -7.99 13.25 0.11
C LEU A 69 -8.50 13.67 -1.27
N GLU A 70 -7.62 13.67 -2.26
CA GLU A 70 -7.93 14.07 -3.63
C GLU A 70 -7.58 12.96 -4.61
N PHE A 71 -8.47 12.70 -5.58
CA PHE A 71 -8.27 11.76 -6.66
C PHE A 71 -8.21 12.52 -7.98
N VAL A 72 -7.10 12.37 -8.72
CA VAL A 72 -6.89 13.03 -10.01
C VAL A 72 -6.54 11.97 -11.06
N ILE A 73 -7.29 11.93 -12.15
CA ILE A 73 -6.94 11.10 -13.31
C ILE A 73 -6.32 12.00 -14.38
N THR A 74 -5.16 11.59 -14.89
CA THR A 74 -4.46 12.31 -15.95
C THR A 74 -4.01 11.35 -17.04
N SER A 75 -3.96 11.83 -18.29
CA SER A 75 -3.36 11.10 -19.41
C SER A 75 -1.83 11.22 -19.45
N ARG A 76 -1.25 12.08 -18.60
CA ARG A 76 0.20 12.20 -18.46
C ARG A 76 0.72 10.99 -17.69
N ASP A 77 1.62 10.22 -18.32
CA ASP A 77 2.35 9.17 -17.63
C ASP A 77 3.44 9.76 -16.73
N VAL A 78 3.09 10.02 -15.47
CA VAL A 78 4.04 10.52 -14.46
C VAL A 78 4.91 9.42 -13.87
N THR A 79 4.58 8.16 -14.13
CA THR A 79 5.33 6.99 -13.63
C THR A 79 6.42 6.52 -14.60
N ALA A 80 6.38 7.02 -15.84
CA ALA A 80 7.23 6.58 -16.96
C ALA A 80 7.15 5.07 -17.23
N THR A 81 5.96 4.49 -17.07
CA THR A 81 5.68 3.06 -17.28
C THR A 81 5.03 2.75 -18.64
N GLY A 82 4.72 3.77 -19.43
CA GLY A 82 3.95 3.66 -20.67
C GLY A 82 2.44 3.57 -20.45
N ALA A 83 1.95 3.92 -19.26
CA ALA A 83 0.52 3.84 -18.94
C ALA A 83 -0.31 4.87 -19.74
N PRO A 84 -1.50 4.49 -20.25
CA PRO A 84 -2.37 5.40 -21.00
C PRO A 84 -3.04 6.47 -20.13
N ALA A 85 -3.14 6.21 -18.82
CA ALA A 85 -3.61 7.14 -17.81
C ALA A 85 -2.95 6.81 -16.47
N THR A 86 -2.83 7.81 -15.60
CA THR A 86 -2.38 7.65 -14.22
C THR A 86 -3.44 8.19 -13.28
N LEU A 87 -3.80 7.37 -12.28
CA LEU A 87 -4.58 7.81 -11.11
C LEU A 87 -3.59 8.30 -10.05
N LEU A 88 -3.72 9.56 -9.66
CA LEU A 88 -3.01 10.20 -8.57
C LEU A 88 -3.94 10.30 -7.38
N VAL A 89 -3.43 9.93 -6.21
CA VAL A 89 -4.15 10.01 -4.94
C VAL A 89 -3.30 10.85 -3.99
N PHE A 90 -3.82 12.00 -3.60
CA PHE A 90 -3.13 12.93 -2.71
C PHE A 90 -3.77 12.90 -1.34
N ASN A 91 -2.95 12.77 -0.31
CA ASN A 91 -3.36 12.87 1.08
C ASN A 91 -2.36 13.74 1.84
N ASN A 92 -2.85 14.63 2.71
CA ASN A 92 -2.00 15.57 3.46
C ASN A 92 -1.61 15.07 4.86
N GLU A 93 -1.46 13.74 5.02
CA GLU A 93 -0.94 13.16 6.25
C GLU A 93 0.50 13.62 6.54
N LYS A 94 0.98 13.32 7.75
CA LYS A 94 2.37 13.59 8.16
C LYS A 94 3.42 12.82 7.36
N GLY A 95 3.01 11.79 6.63
CA GLY A 95 3.86 10.89 5.85
C GLY A 95 4.12 9.56 6.57
N PHE A 96 4.75 8.64 5.86
CA PHE A 96 4.95 7.27 6.33
C PHE A 96 6.09 7.13 7.34
N SER A 97 5.83 6.44 8.44
CA SER A 97 6.84 5.90 9.33
C SER A 97 7.44 4.58 8.78
N PRO A 98 8.62 4.15 9.28
CA PRO A 98 9.18 2.84 8.96
C PRO A 98 8.20 1.68 9.19
N GLU A 99 7.40 1.75 10.25
CA GLU A 99 6.39 0.75 10.60
C GLU A 99 5.22 0.73 9.62
N ASN A 100 4.84 1.90 9.06
CA ASN A 100 3.83 1.95 8.00
C ASN A 100 4.33 1.23 6.75
N ILE A 101 5.58 1.45 6.35
CA ILE A 101 6.20 0.77 5.20
C ILE A 101 6.28 -0.74 5.44
N GLU A 102 6.68 -1.19 6.62
CA GLU A 102 6.72 -2.62 6.96
C GLU A 102 5.34 -3.27 6.87
N SER A 103 4.31 -2.55 7.32
CA SER A 103 2.90 -2.98 7.26
C SER A 103 2.42 -3.07 5.81
N ILE A 104 2.72 -2.07 4.98
CA ILE A 104 2.42 -2.08 3.54
C ILE A 104 3.11 -3.25 2.85
N CYS A 105 4.36 -3.55 3.20
CA CYS A 105 5.11 -4.70 2.67
C CYS A 105 4.71 -6.04 3.32
N GLY A 106 3.79 -6.06 4.28
CA GLY A 106 3.28 -7.27 4.92
C GLY A 106 2.09 -7.89 4.19
N ILE A 107 1.77 -9.13 4.54
CA ILE A 107 0.53 -9.84 4.18
C ILE A 107 0.00 -10.50 5.45
N GLY A 108 -1.28 -10.32 5.77
CA GLY A 108 -1.95 -10.99 6.91
C GLY A 108 -1.50 -10.53 8.31
N ARG A 109 -0.57 -9.58 8.40
CA ARG A 109 -0.10 -8.94 9.64
C ARG A 109 -0.50 -7.46 9.62
N SER A 110 -1.71 -7.15 10.11
CA SER A 110 -2.14 -5.78 10.33
C SER A 110 -1.65 -5.29 11.70
N THR A 111 -1.09 -4.09 11.77
CA THR A 111 -0.81 -3.36 13.01
C THR A 111 -2.08 -2.94 13.75
N LYS A 112 -3.26 -3.06 13.11
CA LYS A 112 -4.58 -2.70 13.66
C LYS A 112 -5.31 -3.89 14.32
N LYS A 113 -4.71 -5.09 14.31
CA LYS A 113 -5.29 -6.31 14.91
C LYS A 113 -5.43 -6.12 16.44
N GLY A 114 -6.67 -5.98 16.93
CA GLY A 114 -6.97 -5.80 18.36
C GLY A 114 -7.37 -4.38 18.77
N ASN A 115 -7.37 -3.40 17.86
CA ASN A 115 -7.71 -2.00 18.15
C ASN A 115 -9.17 -1.62 17.77
N ARG A 116 -10.12 -2.54 18.01
CA ARG A 116 -11.56 -2.35 17.69
C ARG A 116 -12.19 -1.15 18.40
N ASN A 117 -11.64 -0.73 19.54
CA ASN A 117 -12.15 0.41 20.33
C ASN A 117 -11.95 1.78 19.67
N ARG A 118 -11.17 1.87 18.58
CA ARG A 118 -10.97 3.13 17.81
C ARG A 118 -11.69 3.15 16.46
N GLY A 119 -12.46 2.12 16.11
CA GLY A 119 -13.22 2.09 14.85
C GLY A 119 -12.42 1.63 13.61
N TYR A 120 -11.16 1.23 13.76
CA TYR A 120 -10.32 0.74 12.66
C TYR A 120 -10.90 -0.52 12.00
N ILE A 121 -11.33 -0.42 10.74
CA ILE A 121 -11.94 -1.53 9.97
C ILE A 121 -10.88 -2.43 9.30
N GLY A 122 -9.64 -1.94 9.12
CA GLY A 122 -8.54 -2.62 8.45
C GLY A 122 -7.83 -3.74 9.24
N GLU A 123 -8.54 -4.80 9.63
CA GLU A 123 -7.98 -5.89 10.46
C GLU A 123 -7.11 -6.90 9.68
N LYS A 124 -7.23 -6.99 8.36
CA LYS A 124 -6.65 -8.08 7.57
C LYS A 124 -5.24 -7.81 7.02
N GLY A 125 -4.80 -6.55 6.95
CA GLY A 125 -3.47 -6.20 6.43
C GLY A 125 -3.35 -6.38 4.91
N ILE A 126 -4.47 -6.23 4.20
CA ILE A 126 -4.60 -6.45 2.75
C ILE A 126 -5.33 -5.32 2.03
N GLY A 127 -5.91 -4.36 2.76
CA GLY A 127 -6.70 -3.26 2.18
C GLY A 127 -5.94 -2.46 1.14
N PHE A 128 -4.70 -2.08 1.46
CA PHE A 128 -3.81 -1.41 0.50
C PHE A 128 -3.50 -2.27 -0.74
N LYS A 129 -3.50 -3.60 -0.64
CA LYS A 129 -3.24 -4.50 -1.78
C LYS A 129 -4.37 -4.47 -2.82
N SER A 130 -5.52 -3.88 -2.51
CA SER A 130 -6.59 -3.62 -3.49
C SER A 130 -6.15 -2.76 -4.67
N VAL A 131 -5.10 -1.93 -4.53
CA VAL A 131 -4.57 -1.12 -5.65
C VAL A 131 -4.09 -1.99 -6.82
N PHE A 132 -3.72 -3.25 -6.57
CA PHE A 132 -3.30 -4.17 -7.61
C PHE A 132 -4.43 -4.60 -8.57
N LEU A 133 -5.69 -4.29 -8.24
CA LEU A 133 -6.83 -4.48 -9.15
C LEU A 133 -6.82 -3.52 -10.34
N ILE A 134 -6.20 -2.34 -10.17
CA ILE A 134 -6.21 -1.27 -11.17
C ILE A 134 -4.83 -0.96 -11.74
N THR A 135 -3.76 -1.43 -11.10
CA THR A 135 -2.38 -1.27 -11.59
C THR A 135 -1.47 -2.41 -11.18
N ALA A 136 -0.62 -2.86 -12.10
CA ALA A 136 0.47 -3.80 -11.76
C ALA A 136 1.66 -3.09 -11.07
N HIS A 137 1.73 -1.76 -11.16
CA HIS A 137 2.87 -0.96 -10.71
C HIS A 137 2.38 0.23 -9.87
N PRO A 138 1.96 0.04 -8.62
CA PRO A 138 1.64 1.15 -7.73
C PRO A 138 2.92 1.88 -7.30
N TYR A 139 2.83 3.21 -7.21
CA TYR A 139 3.91 4.07 -6.73
C TYR A 139 3.44 4.82 -5.48
N LEU A 140 4.30 4.85 -4.46
CA LEU A 140 4.12 5.67 -3.26
C LEU A 140 5.12 6.81 -3.32
N ALA A 141 4.62 8.05 -3.34
CA ALA A 141 5.43 9.26 -3.26
C ALA A 141 5.23 9.88 -1.88
N CYS A 142 6.32 10.23 -1.23
CA CYS A 142 6.37 10.87 0.09
C CYS A 142 7.23 12.13 -0.02
#